data_AF-A0AA38NQX7-F1
#
_entry.id   AF-A0AA38NQX7-F1
#
_cell.length_a   1.000
_cell.length_b   1.000
_cell.length_c   1.000
_cell.angle_alpha   90.00
_cell.angle_beta   90.00
_cell.angle_gamma   90.00
#
_symmetry.space_group_name_H-M   'P 1'
#
loop_
_entity.id
_entity.type
_entity.pdbx_description
1 polymer ?
#
loop_
_entity_poly.entity_id
_entity_poly.type
_entity_poly.pdbx_seq_one_letter_code
_entity_poly.pdbx_strand_id
1 'polypeptide(L)'
;MFLPFISRRSSKRPNKRAGGGGGGRGGGSSGSSSSSKGSSSSSGKGSSSSSGSALSGNKGSTASTSSTIYGSSRSITPYGNGAAKVITIPSGQLFSGRTAGGATRSQVFGTRTYGSGYPSISGRGVANRGFPFFFWPLVWGGAAGGTASYLHDENEYGLPDNSSRPGGILMTAAFQSNSTSSIFRILSDNTTISELITDIHANCSSHLTSNSASSPSSAISYNSSASDAPKPEQVVQYFRASTVSLTLDGYNNTAVFDSEGTADIPLPSGIDTTLLECMNSTIGVAVPLVDAGSIRWGTPSYGVIGLVWIVMFFMNLS
;
A
#
# COMPACT_ATOMS: atom_id res chain seq x y z
N MET A 1 25.11 -20.00 -22.96
CA MET A 1 24.78 -18.99 -24.00
C MET A 1 23.96 -19.65 -25.08
N PHE A 2 22.84 -19.04 -25.47
CA PHE A 2 21.90 -19.52 -26.48
C PHE A 2 21.90 -18.49 -27.62
N LEU A 3 22.20 -18.95 -28.84
CA LEU A 3 22.24 -18.13 -30.05
C LEU A 3 20.97 -18.43 -30.87
N PRO A 4 20.07 -17.46 -31.07
CA PRO A 4 18.90 -17.66 -31.93
C PRO A 4 19.35 -17.74 -33.40
N PHE A 5 18.66 -18.56 -34.20
CA PHE A 5 18.79 -18.79 -35.66
C PHE A 5 19.74 -19.90 -36.19
N ILE A 6 20.44 -20.67 -35.34
CA ILE A 6 21.27 -21.81 -35.83
C ILE A 6 20.91 -23.17 -35.18
N SER A 7 20.07 -23.21 -34.13
CA SER A 7 19.72 -24.47 -33.44
C SER A 7 18.31 -24.97 -33.76
N ARG A 8 18.20 -26.15 -34.37
CA ARG A 8 16.93 -26.86 -34.64
C ARG A 8 16.40 -27.53 -33.36
N ARG A 9 15.13 -27.27 -33.00
CA ARG A 9 14.40 -27.98 -31.93
C ARG A 9 14.09 -29.43 -32.38
N SER A 10 14.56 -30.41 -31.62
CA SER A 10 14.10 -31.80 -31.73
C SER A 10 12.78 -31.97 -30.97
N SER A 11 11.70 -32.23 -31.70
CA SER A 11 10.36 -32.49 -31.17
C SER A 11 10.27 -33.95 -30.70
N LYS A 12 10.22 -34.18 -29.38
CA LYS A 12 9.73 -35.45 -28.83
C LYS A 12 8.26 -35.30 -28.47
N ARG A 13 7.43 -36.04 -29.20
CA ARG A 13 5.99 -36.23 -28.94
C ARG A 13 5.77 -36.98 -27.62
N PRO A 14 4.82 -36.58 -26.76
CA PRO A 14 4.31 -37.47 -25.73
C PRO A 14 3.22 -38.39 -26.30
N ASN A 15 3.35 -39.67 -25.96
CA ASN A 15 2.47 -40.76 -26.39
C ASN A 15 1.10 -40.73 -25.70
N LYS A 16 0.08 -41.14 -26.46
CA LYS A 16 -1.26 -41.53 -25.97
C LYS A 16 -1.19 -42.88 -25.23
N ARG A 17 -1.89 -42.98 -24.08
CA ARG A 17 -2.52 -44.18 -23.49
C ARG A 17 -3.82 -43.68 -22.83
N ALA A 18 -5.04 -44.04 -23.21
CA ALA A 18 -5.73 -45.33 -23.38
C ALA A 18 -6.03 -46.06 -22.04
N GLY A 19 -7.34 -46.18 -21.73
CA GLY A 19 -7.95 -46.96 -20.64
C GLY A 19 -8.71 -46.07 -19.64
N GLY A 20 -9.99 -46.23 -19.30
CA GLY A 20 -11.03 -47.21 -19.66
C GLY A 20 -12.08 -47.28 -18.53
N GLY A 21 -13.37 -47.41 -18.88
CA GLY A 21 -14.52 -47.89 -18.06
C GLY A 21 -14.94 -47.04 -16.85
N GLY A 22 -16.20 -46.95 -16.40
CA GLY A 22 -17.51 -47.50 -16.76
C GLY A 22 -18.46 -47.08 -15.63
N GLY A 23 -19.65 -46.53 -15.92
CA GLY A 23 -20.97 -47.17 -15.71
C GLY A 23 -21.43 -47.18 -14.24
N GLY A 24 -22.64 -46.80 -13.81
CA GLY A 24 -23.87 -46.32 -14.45
C GLY A 24 -25.05 -46.48 -13.46
N ARG A 25 -26.18 -45.81 -13.75
CA ARG A 25 -27.59 -46.12 -13.34
C ARG A 25 -27.91 -46.05 -11.84
N GLY A 26 -29.06 -45.59 -11.34
CA GLY A 26 -30.38 -45.11 -11.80
C GLY A 26 -31.10 -44.62 -10.51
N GLY A 27 -32.33 -44.11 -10.44
CA GLY A 27 -33.42 -43.87 -11.36
C GLY A 27 -34.67 -43.50 -10.55
N GLY A 28 -35.61 -42.78 -11.18
CA GLY A 28 -37.06 -42.72 -10.85
C GLY A 28 -37.48 -41.92 -9.59
N SER A 29 -38.67 -41.30 -9.51
CA SER A 29 -39.76 -41.01 -10.47
C SER A 29 -40.92 -40.33 -9.70
N SER A 30 -41.77 -39.58 -10.41
CA SER A 30 -43.18 -39.16 -10.11
C SER A 30 -43.42 -38.31 -8.85
N GLY A 31 -44.25 -37.27 -8.79
CA GLY A 31 -45.38 -36.69 -9.54
C GLY A 31 -45.72 -35.37 -8.79
N SER A 32 -46.59 -34.45 -9.15
CA SER A 32 -47.81 -34.43 -9.94
C SER A 32 -48.17 -32.96 -10.20
N SER A 33 -48.89 -32.74 -11.29
CA SER A 33 -49.57 -31.51 -11.69
C SER A 33 -50.51 -30.92 -10.64
N SER A 34 -50.51 -29.59 -10.50
CA SER A 34 -51.76 -28.81 -10.44
C SER A 34 -51.51 -27.37 -10.90
N SER A 35 -52.34 -26.95 -11.84
CA SER A 35 -52.47 -25.61 -12.36
C SER A 35 -53.44 -24.81 -11.49
N SER A 36 -53.12 -23.56 -11.15
CA SER A 36 -54.09 -22.56 -10.71
C SER A 36 -53.54 -21.16 -10.92
N LYS A 37 -54.44 -20.29 -11.39
CA LYS A 37 -54.23 -18.94 -11.88
C LYS A 37 -54.13 -17.92 -10.74
N GLY A 38 -53.37 -16.86 -10.98
CA GLY A 38 -53.82 -15.50 -10.68
C GLY A 38 -53.17 -14.76 -9.51
N SER A 39 -53.15 -13.44 -9.69
CA SER A 39 -52.93 -12.34 -8.75
C SER A 39 -51.48 -11.88 -8.47
N SER A 40 -51.18 -10.77 -9.13
CA SER A 40 -50.26 -9.70 -8.76
C SER A 40 -50.51 -9.17 -7.34
N SER A 41 -49.47 -9.12 -6.52
CA SER A 41 -49.32 -8.13 -5.44
C SER A 41 -47.87 -8.09 -4.99
N SER A 42 -47.22 -6.97 -5.28
CA SER A 42 -45.86 -6.61 -4.89
C SER A 42 -45.81 -6.18 -3.42
N SER A 43 -45.14 -6.96 -2.56
CA SER A 43 -44.66 -6.48 -1.25
C SER A 43 -43.77 -7.50 -0.55
N GLY A 44 -42.47 -7.16 -0.44
CA GLY A 44 -41.75 -7.16 0.84
C GLY A 44 -41.11 -8.46 1.37
N LYS A 45 -39.82 -8.30 1.76
CA LYS A 45 -38.96 -9.16 2.60
C LYS A 45 -38.29 -10.31 1.86
N GLY A 46 -36.97 -10.53 1.93
CA GLY A 46 -35.93 -9.94 2.74
C GLY A 46 -34.76 -10.94 2.71
N SER A 47 -33.75 -10.67 1.89
CA SER A 47 -32.50 -11.44 1.89
C SER A 47 -31.43 -10.61 2.59
N SER A 48 -31.14 -11.02 3.81
CA SER A 48 -30.09 -10.51 4.69
C SER A 48 -28.71 -10.72 4.05
N SER A 49 -28.26 -9.74 3.27
CA SER A 49 -26.84 -9.49 3.07
C SER A 49 -26.32 -8.77 4.30
N SER A 50 -25.48 -9.45 5.07
CA SER A 50 -24.69 -8.91 6.17
C SER A 50 -23.98 -7.63 5.74
N SER A 51 -24.58 -6.51 6.10
CA SER A 51 -23.99 -5.18 6.06
C SER A 51 -22.79 -5.16 6.99
N GLY A 52 -21.58 -5.27 6.42
CA GLY A 52 -20.39 -4.79 7.09
C GLY A 52 -20.62 -3.31 7.41
N SER A 53 -20.57 -2.98 8.69
CA SER A 53 -20.78 -1.63 9.22
C SER A 53 -19.99 -0.62 8.41
N ALA A 54 -20.69 0.17 7.60
CA ALA A 54 -20.12 1.34 6.97
C ALA A 54 -19.80 2.31 8.11
N LEU A 55 -18.53 2.45 8.45
CA LEU A 55 -18.03 3.54 9.27
C LEU A 55 -18.39 4.83 8.51
N SER A 56 -19.46 5.51 8.94
CA SER A 56 -19.91 6.78 8.36
C SER A 56 -19.00 7.91 8.84
N GLY A 57 -17.74 7.85 8.44
CA GLY A 57 -16.84 9.01 8.49
C GLY A 57 -17.16 9.95 7.33
N ASN A 58 -17.01 11.25 7.54
CA ASN A 58 -17.00 12.19 6.43
C ASN A 58 -15.78 11.84 5.57
N LYS A 59 -16.01 11.30 4.37
CA LYS A 59 -14.94 11.16 3.37
C LYS A 59 -14.39 12.55 3.13
N GLY A 60 -13.09 12.75 3.37
CA GLY A 60 -12.42 14.00 3.01
C GLY A 60 -12.27 14.10 1.50
N SER A 61 -11.10 14.50 1.03
CA SER A 61 -10.86 14.61 -0.41
C SER A 61 -10.86 13.22 -1.06
N THR A 62 -11.82 12.93 -1.93
CA THR A 62 -11.75 11.76 -2.82
C THR A 62 -11.07 12.09 -4.15
N ALA A 63 -10.44 13.26 -4.25
CA ALA A 63 -9.78 13.69 -5.47
C ALA A 63 -8.56 12.80 -5.71
N SER A 64 -8.42 12.35 -6.95
CA SER A 64 -7.24 11.64 -7.39
C SER A 64 -6.09 12.62 -7.57
N THR A 65 -4.96 12.35 -6.92
CA THR A 65 -3.71 13.09 -7.09
C THR A 65 -2.76 12.27 -7.96
N SER A 66 -1.84 12.91 -8.67
CA SER A 66 -0.88 12.23 -9.54
C SER A 66 0.50 12.15 -8.90
N SER A 67 1.16 11.00 -8.97
CA SER A 67 2.51 10.80 -8.47
C SER A 67 3.39 10.07 -9.50
N THR A 68 4.67 10.46 -9.60
CA THR A 68 5.62 9.77 -10.47
C THR A 68 6.10 8.49 -9.77
N ILE A 69 5.75 7.35 -10.35
CA ILE A 69 6.03 6.02 -9.80
C ILE A 69 6.72 5.19 -10.88
N TYR A 70 8.01 4.91 -10.65
CA TYR A 70 8.89 4.15 -11.56
C TYR A 70 8.88 4.70 -12.99
N GLY A 71 9.05 6.02 -13.12
CA GLY A 71 9.17 6.69 -14.42
C GLY A 71 7.86 6.93 -15.15
N SER A 72 6.70 6.73 -14.49
CA SER A 72 5.39 7.03 -15.07
C SER A 72 4.50 7.72 -14.05
N SER A 73 3.74 8.71 -14.53
CA SER A 73 2.72 9.38 -13.72
C SER A 73 1.55 8.44 -13.46
N ARG A 74 1.17 8.26 -12.19
CA ARG A 74 0.08 7.39 -11.77
C ARG A 74 -0.88 8.13 -10.86
N SER A 75 -2.16 7.86 -11.06
CA SER A 75 -3.23 8.33 -10.21
C SER A 75 -3.22 7.56 -8.89
N ILE A 76 -3.27 8.30 -7.78
CA ILE A 76 -3.39 7.80 -6.42
C ILE A 76 -4.62 8.44 -5.79
N THR A 77 -5.47 7.63 -5.18
CA THR A 77 -6.79 8.08 -4.70
C THR A 77 -7.00 7.67 -3.25
N PRO A 78 -7.30 8.64 -2.35
CA PRO A 78 -7.78 8.35 -1.02
C PRO A 78 -9.07 7.51 -1.07
N TYR A 79 -9.27 6.60 -0.13
CA TYR A 79 -10.41 5.67 -0.13
C TYR A 79 -10.51 4.72 -1.35
N GLY A 80 -9.57 4.75 -2.28
CA GLY A 80 -9.50 3.84 -3.41
C GLY A 80 -9.18 2.39 -2.98
N ASN A 81 -9.57 1.40 -3.79
CA ASN A 81 -9.30 -0.02 -3.51
C ASN A 81 -7.83 -0.41 -3.71
N GLY A 82 -7.04 0.44 -4.36
CA GLY A 82 -5.67 0.13 -4.80
C GLY A 82 -5.66 -0.71 -6.07
N ALA A 83 -4.49 -1.28 -6.38
CA ALA A 83 -4.29 -2.01 -7.62
C ALA A 83 -3.70 -3.40 -7.40
N ALA A 84 -4.53 -4.41 -7.65
CA ALA A 84 -4.17 -5.82 -7.55
C ALA A 84 -3.18 -6.31 -8.63
N LYS A 85 -2.88 -5.47 -9.64
CA LYS A 85 -1.95 -5.83 -10.71
C LYS A 85 -0.51 -5.63 -10.23
N VAL A 86 0.26 -6.71 -10.25
CA VAL A 86 1.70 -6.70 -10.05
C VAL A 86 2.41 -6.33 -11.34
N ILE A 87 3.45 -5.51 -11.24
CA ILE A 87 4.39 -5.20 -12.32
C ILE A 87 5.81 -5.52 -11.86
N THR A 88 6.69 -5.79 -12.82
CA THR A 88 8.15 -5.75 -12.61
C THR A 88 8.65 -4.35 -12.91
N ILE A 89 9.47 -3.79 -12.03
CA ILE A 89 10.07 -2.47 -12.21
C ILE A 89 11.05 -2.55 -13.39
N PRO A 90 10.88 -1.70 -14.42
CA PRO A 90 11.68 -1.78 -15.64
C PRO A 90 13.14 -1.37 -15.41
N SER A 91 14.01 -1.83 -16.31
CA SER A 91 15.42 -1.44 -16.34
C SER A 91 15.58 0.08 -16.46
N GLY A 92 16.58 0.64 -15.78
CA GLY A 92 16.83 2.08 -15.74
C GLY A 92 16.01 2.85 -14.70
N GLN A 93 15.13 2.16 -13.96
CA GLN A 93 14.48 2.71 -12.77
C GLN A 93 15.15 2.20 -11.49
N LEU A 94 15.00 2.97 -10.41
CA LEU A 94 15.38 2.50 -9.07
C LEU A 94 14.61 1.22 -8.74
N PHE A 95 15.30 0.25 -8.15
CA PHE A 95 14.77 -1.08 -7.85
C PHE A 95 14.39 -1.94 -9.06
N SER A 96 15.00 -1.68 -10.22
CA SER A 96 14.87 -2.50 -11.43
C SER A 96 14.89 -4.00 -11.11
N GLY A 97 13.91 -4.73 -11.66
CA GLY A 97 13.75 -6.18 -11.46
C GLY A 97 12.90 -6.57 -10.25
N ARG A 98 12.66 -5.69 -9.28
CA ARG A 98 11.74 -5.95 -8.17
C ARG A 98 10.28 -5.80 -8.60
N THR A 99 9.37 -6.36 -7.81
CA THR A 99 7.94 -6.30 -8.06
C THR A 99 7.30 -5.09 -7.37
N ALA A 100 6.29 -4.51 -8.00
CA ALA A 100 5.46 -3.45 -7.42
C ALA A 100 3.97 -3.68 -7.71
N GLY A 101 3.10 -3.25 -6.79
CA GLY A 101 1.66 -3.53 -6.85
C GLY A 101 1.28 -4.91 -6.34
N GLY A 102 0.00 -5.25 -6.45
CA GLY A 102 -0.54 -6.54 -6.02
C GLY A 102 -1.30 -6.49 -4.70
N ALA A 103 -1.08 -5.47 -3.87
CA ALA A 103 -1.87 -5.27 -2.66
C ALA A 103 -3.05 -4.31 -2.87
N THR A 104 -4.08 -4.52 -2.06
CA THR A 104 -5.31 -3.73 -2.07
C THR A 104 -5.60 -3.16 -0.68
N ARG A 105 -6.65 -2.34 -0.58
CA ARG A 105 -7.10 -1.71 0.66
C ARG A 105 -7.21 -2.68 1.85
N SER A 106 -7.64 -3.92 1.61
CA SER A 106 -7.79 -4.94 2.65
C SER A 106 -6.48 -5.38 3.31
N GLN A 107 -5.33 -5.04 2.71
CA GLN A 107 -4.00 -5.42 3.16
C GLN A 107 -3.20 -4.21 3.70
N VAL A 108 -3.85 -3.05 3.87
CA VAL A 108 -3.18 -1.81 4.29
C VAL A 108 -2.68 -1.90 5.72
N PHE A 109 -3.43 -2.55 6.63
CA PHE A 109 -3.03 -2.63 8.03
C PHE A 109 -1.80 -3.54 8.21
N GLY A 110 -0.78 -2.99 8.86
CA GLY A 110 0.37 -3.73 9.36
C GLY A 110 0.25 -4.06 10.85
N THR A 111 1.38 -4.09 11.54
CA THR A 111 1.50 -4.18 13.00
C THR A 111 2.43 -3.07 13.49
N ARG A 112 2.90 -3.13 14.75
CA ARG A 112 3.96 -2.25 15.27
C ARG A 112 5.36 -2.63 14.78
N THR A 113 5.49 -3.79 14.14
CA THR A 113 6.76 -4.27 13.62
C THR A 113 7.03 -3.65 12.26
N TYR A 114 8.20 -3.04 12.10
CA TYR A 114 8.64 -2.54 10.80
C TYR A 114 8.90 -3.72 9.84
N GLY A 115 8.37 -3.63 8.63
CA GLY A 115 8.28 -4.76 7.69
C GLY A 115 6.95 -5.50 7.72
N SER A 116 5.99 -5.09 8.54
CA SER A 116 4.63 -5.65 8.53
C SER A 116 3.76 -5.08 7.40
N GLY A 117 2.61 -5.72 7.13
CA GLY A 117 1.68 -5.31 6.07
C GLY A 117 2.11 -5.74 4.65
N TYR A 118 3.12 -6.59 4.53
CA TYR A 118 3.49 -7.24 3.28
C TYR A 118 2.64 -8.50 3.05
N PRO A 119 1.96 -8.63 1.89
CA PRO A 119 1.23 -9.86 1.57
C PRO A 119 2.16 -11.07 1.55
N SER A 120 1.80 -12.11 2.30
CA SER A 120 2.50 -13.42 2.30
C SER A 120 3.98 -13.37 2.72
N ILE A 121 4.45 -12.28 3.31
CA ILE A 121 5.80 -12.16 3.86
C ILE A 121 5.67 -11.77 5.32
N SER A 122 6.14 -12.65 6.20
CA SER A 122 6.29 -12.37 7.61
C SER A 122 7.71 -11.91 7.92
N GLY A 123 7.82 -11.24 9.06
CA GLY A 123 9.09 -10.94 9.69
C GLY A 123 9.54 -9.51 9.54
N ARG A 124 10.61 -9.21 10.26
CA ARG A 124 11.12 -7.87 10.51
C ARG A 124 11.94 -7.32 9.33
N GLY A 125 11.90 -6.00 9.17
CA GLY A 125 12.65 -5.28 8.14
C GLY A 125 12.03 -5.38 6.76
N VAL A 126 12.61 -4.63 5.82
CA VAL A 126 12.07 -4.52 4.45
C VAL A 126 13.10 -4.87 3.38
N ALA A 127 14.32 -5.20 3.76
CA ALA A 127 15.41 -5.45 2.83
C ALA A 127 15.02 -6.42 1.70
N ASN A 128 15.30 -6.03 0.46
CA ASN A 128 15.05 -6.80 -0.76
C ASN A 128 13.57 -7.20 -1.04
N ARG A 129 12.57 -6.61 -0.36
CA ARG A 129 11.14 -6.99 -0.55
C ARG A 129 10.49 -6.41 -1.82
N GLY A 130 9.24 -6.74 -2.13
CA GLY A 130 8.51 -6.02 -3.19
C GLY A 130 8.07 -4.61 -2.75
N PHE A 131 7.32 -3.93 -3.60
CA PHE A 131 6.59 -2.71 -3.26
C PHE A 131 5.09 -2.96 -3.49
N PRO A 132 4.42 -3.71 -2.60
CA PRO A 132 3.05 -4.18 -2.83
C PRO A 132 2.04 -3.06 -3.09
N PHE A 133 2.34 -1.84 -2.62
CA PHE A 133 1.56 -0.64 -2.82
C PHE A 133 2.23 0.42 -3.70
N PHE A 134 3.32 0.09 -4.39
CA PHE A 134 4.16 0.98 -5.22
C PHE A 134 5.02 2.01 -4.46
N PHE A 135 4.72 2.29 -3.19
CA PHE A 135 5.49 3.22 -2.35
C PHE A 135 6.68 2.53 -1.69
N TRP A 136 7.74 3.30 -1.43
CA TRP A 136 8.93 2.79 -0.74
C TRP A 136 8.73 2.82 0.77
N PRO A 137 9.30 1.85 1.50
CA PRO A 137 9.31 1.87 2.95
C PRO A 137 9.92 3.15 3.53
N LEU A 138 9.45 3.50 4.73
CA LEU A 138 10.03 4.57 5.54
C LEU A 138 11.49 4.24 5.89
N VAL A 139 12.31 5.27 6.08
CA VAL A 139 13.63 5.10 6.71
C VAL A 139 13.67 6.02 7.91
N TRP A 140 14.13 5.50 9.06
CA TRP A 140 14.08 6.24 10.33
C TRP A 140 15.26 7.19 10.54
N GLY A 141 16.20 7.27 9.59
CA GLY A 141 17.32 8.19 9.67
C GLY A 141 18.38 7.80 10.71
N GLY A 142 19.60 8.30 10.57
CA GLY A 142 20.62 8.25 11.63
C GLY A 142 21.52 6.99 11.63
N ALA A 143 22.54 7.00 12.48
CA ALA A 143 23.55 5.94 12.51
C ALA A 143 22.95 4.62 13.06
N ALA A 144 22.96 3.58 12.23
CA ALA A 144 22.64 2.22 12.62
C ALA A 144 23.65 1.73 13.68
N GLY A 145 23.28 1.79 14.95
CA GLY A 145 24.01 1.15 16.04
C GLY A 145 23.34 -0.15 16.45
N GLY A 146 24.04 -1.28 16.35
CA GLY A 146 23.59 -2.56 16.93
C GLY A 146 22.65 -3.41 16.06
N THR A 147 21.75 -4.15 16.71
CA THR A 147 20.88 -5.22 16.16
C THR A 147 19.70 -4.72 15.31
N ALA A 148 19.53 -3.40 15.18
CA ALA A 148 18.36 -2.78 14.54
C ALA A 148 18.67 -2.05 13.22
N SER A 149 19.72 -2.45 12.51
CA SER A 149 20.12 -1.88 11.22
C SER A 149 18.98 -1.85 10.18
N TYR A 150 18.08 -2.84 10.26
CA TYR A 150 16.92 -2.98 9.39
C TYR A 150 15.93 -1.79 9.43
N LEU A 151 16.02 -0.88 10.42
CA LEU A 151 15.21 0.35 10.51
C LEU A 151 15.82 1.52 9.71
N HIS A 152 17.09 1.39 9.34
CA HIS A 152 17.95 2.44 8.78
C HIS A 152 18.53 2.03 7.43
N ASP A 153 17.78 1.28 6.61
CA ASP A 153 18.18 0.80 5.28
C ASP A 153 18.23 1.96 4.23
N GLU A 154 18.89 3.07 4.58
CA GLU A 154 19.11 4.24 3.73
C GLU A 154 19.93 3.91 2.48
N ASN A 155 20.80 2.90 2.56
CA ASN A 155 21.54 2.41 1.40
C ASN A 155 20.63 1.83 0.32
N GLU A 156 19.52 1.21 0.72
CA GLU A 156 18.57 0.60 -0.22
C GLU A 156 17.49 1.60 -0.61
N TYR A 157 16.88 2.29 0.34
CA TYR A 157 15.70 3.13 0.11
C TYR A 157 16.01 4.63 -0.02
N GLY A 158 17.27 5.02 0.14
CA GLY A 158 17.72 6.41 0.14
C GLY A 158 17.39 7.14 1.44
N LEU A 159 17.91 8.35 1.59
CA LEU A 159 17.67 9.22 2.74
C LEU A 159 16.19 9.70 2.82
N PRO A 160 15.76 10.21 4.00
CA PRO A 160 14.43 10.83 4.15
C PRO A 160 14.11 11.96 3.17
N ASP A 161 15.11 12.73 2.76
CA ASP A 161 15.00 13.87 1.84
C ASP A 161 15.08 13.48 0.36
N ASN A 162 15.10 12.17 0.05
CA ASN A 162 15.15 11.70 -1.32
C ASN A 162 13.84 11.99 -2.08
N SER A 163 13.88 12.96 -2.98
CA SER A 163 12.74 13.38 -3.81
C SER A 163 12.35 12.38 -4.90
N SER A 164 13.17 11.35 -5.17
CA SER A 164 12.84 10.28 -6.12
C SER A 164 11.85 9.25 -5.54
N ARG A 165 11.55 9.34 -4.25
CA ARG A 165 10.52 8.53 -3.58
C ARG A 165 9.14 8.80 -4.21
N PRO A 166 8.34 7.75 -4.48
CA PRO A 166 6.92 7.90 -4.79
C PRO A 166 6.23 8.77 -3.75
N GLY A 167 5.58 9.85 -4.22
CA GLY A 167 4.92 10.83 -3.35
C GLY A 167 5.83 11.91 -2.76
N GLY A 168 7.14 11.88 -3.01
CA GLY A 168 8.12 12.87 -2.58
C GLY A 168 8.85 12.49 -1.30
N ILE A 169 9.56 13.47 -0.73
CA ILE A 169 10.33 13.31 0.52
C ILE A 169 9.46 12.88 1.69
N LEU A 170 10.08 12.33 2.74
CA LEU A 170 9.38 12.00 3.98
C LEU A 170 8.98 13.27 4.73
N MET A 171 7.72 13.33 5.15
CA MET A 171 7.10 14.40 5.89
C MET A 171 6.47 13.84 7.17
N THR A 172 6.32 14.69 8.18
CA THR A 172 5.63 14.36 9.42
C THR A 172 4.62 15.43 9.79
N ALA A 173 3.57 15.03 10.50
CA ALA A 173 2.54 15.92 11.02
C ALA A 173 2.05 15.43 12.39
N ALA A 174 1.73 16.37 13.27
CA ALA A 174 1.34 16.09 14.65
C ALA A 174 -0.15 16.37 14.90
N PHE A 175 -0.77 15.52 15.71
CA PHE A 175 -2.17 15.56 16.11
C PHE A 175 -2.25 15.42 17.61
N GLN A 176 -2.75 16.45 18.29
CA GLN A 176 -2.80 16.50 19.73
C GLN A 176 -4.23 16.27 20.22
N SER A 177 -4.39 15.32 21.15
CA SER A 177 -5.66 15.05 21.82
C SER A 177 -6.11 16.23 22.67
N ASN A 178 -7.41 16.54 22.61
CA ASN A 178 -8.05 17.52 23.49
C ASN A 178 -8.43 16.96 24.88
N SER A 179 -8.34 15.64 25.09
CA SER A 179 -8.75 14.99 26.32
C SER A 179 -7.57 14.65 27.23
N THR A 180 -6.49 14.10 26.68
CA THR A 180 -5.31 13.65 27.45
C THR A 180 -4.03 14.40 27.09
N SER A 181 -4.10 15.35 26.14
CA SER A 181 -2.91 16.02 25.57
C SER A 181 -1.89 15.07 24.93
N SER A 182 -2.24 13.80 24.68
CA SER A 182 -1.39 12.86 23.94
C SER A 182 -1.16 13.36 22.53
N ILE A 183 0.09 13.28 22.05
CA ILE A 183 0.47 13.70 20.70
C ILE A 183 0.73 12.45 19.87
N PHE A 184 -0.04 12.31 18.80
CA PHE A 184 0.18 11.31 17.77
C PHE A 184 0.83 11.98 16.57
N ARG A 185 1.78 11.29 15.93
CA ARG A 185 2.39 11.77 14.69
C ARG A 185 2.22 10.76 13.59
N ILE A 186 2.08 11.26 12.38
CA ILE A 186 2.16 10.43 11.18
C ILE A 186 3.47 10.72 10.46
N LEU A 187 4.03 9.70 9.81
CA LEU A 187 5.23 9.82 8.97
C LEU A 187 4.99 9.05 7.66
N SER A 188 5.15 9.73 6.53
CA SER A 188 5.02 9.17 5.18
C SER A 188 5.59 10.11 4.12
N ASP A 189 5.45 9.77 2.84
CA ASP A 189 5.76 10.66 1.73
C ASP A 189 4.86 11.90 1.74
N ASN A 190 5.36 13.00 1.16
CA ASN A 190 4.69 14.31 1.16
C ASN A 190 3.25 14.26 0.64
N THR A 191 3.02 13.55 -0.46
CA THR A 191 1.68 13.47 -1.05
C THR A 191 0.73 12.72 -0.12
N THR A 192 1.17 11.61 0.46
CA THR A 192 0.38 10.82 1.41
C THR A 192 0.07 11.59 2.69
N ILE A 193 1.04 12.30 3.27
CA ILE A 193 0.82 13.13 4.46
C ILE A 193 -0.18 14.26 4.18
N SER A 194 -0.06 14.93 3.04
CA SER A 194 -0.95 16.03 2.66
C SER A 194 -2.42 15.59 2.62
N GLU A 195 -2.72 14.45 1.99
CA GLU A 195 -4.08 13.90 1.92
C GLU A 195 -4.56 13.44 3.31
N LEU A 196 -3.71 12.72 4.06
CA LEU A 196 -4.06 12.20 5.38
C LEU A 196 -4.35 13.29 6.42
N ILE A 197 -3.68 14.45 6.36
CA ILE A 197 -4.00 15.57 7.26
C ILE A 197 -5.45 16.01 7.06
N THR A 198 -5.88 16.17 5.80
CA THR A 198 -7.25 16.58 5.49
C THR A 198 -8.26 15.53 5.95
N ASP A 199 -7.99 14.25 5.70
CA ASP A 199 -8.89 13.16 6.09
C ASP A 199 -8.97 12.96 7.62
N ILE A 200 -7.84 13.00 8.32
CA ILE A 200 -7.80 12.89 9.79
C ILE A 200 -8.49 14.09 10.43
N HIS A 201 -8.22 15.30 9.96
CA HIS A 201 -8.88 16.48 10.51
C HIS A 201 -10.40 16.43 10.26
N ALA A 202 -10.84 16.02 9.07
CA ALA A 202 -12.26 15.88 8.75
C ALA A 202 -12.99 14.85 9.62
N ASN A 203 -12.33 13.74 9.98
CA ASN A 203 -12.95 12.63 10.70
C ASN A 203 -12.74 12.67 12.22
N CYS A 204 -11.63 13.24 12.68
CA CYS A 204 -11.20 13.19 14.09
C CYS A 204 -11.19 14.56 14.79
N SER A 205 -11.62 15.64 14.14
CA SER A 205 -11.57 17.01 14.70
C SER A 205 -12.19 17.16 16.09
N SER A 206 -13.23 16.39 16.44
CA SER A 206 -13.86 16.40 17.77
C SER A 206 -12.93 15.96 18.91
N HIS A 207 -11.83 15.29 18.58
CA HIS A 207 -10.82 14.79 19.54
C HIS A 207 -9.50 15.55 19.46
N LEU A 208 -9.41 16.56 18.58
CA LEU A 208 -8.18 17.30 18.32
C LEU A 208 -8.20 18.68 19.00
N THR A 209 -7.02 19.14 19.42
CA THR A 209 -6.82 20.54 19.79
C THR A 209 -6.57 21.40 18.55
N SER A 210 -6.66 22.73 18.71
CA SER A 210 -6.30 23.70 17.68
C SER A 210 -4.82 23.67 17.25
N ASN A 211 -3.95 23.03 18.03
CA ASN A 211 -2.54 22.87 17.70
C ASN A 211 -2.27 21.70 16.75
N SER A 212 -3.29 20.89 16.47
CA SER A 212 -3.18 19.74 15.58
C SER A 212 -3.07 20.19 14.12
N ALA A 213 -2.40 19.37 13.31
CA ALA A 213 -2.38 19.55 11.87
C ALA A 213 -3.81 19.58 11.30
N SER A 214 -4.13 20.63 10.55
CA SER A 214 -5.47 20.88 10.01
C SER A 214 -5.47 21.11 8.50
N SER A 215 -4.30 21.28 7.89
CA SER A 215 -4.15 21.45 6.45
C SER A 215 -2.79 20.93 5.97
N PRO A 216 -2.60 20.67 4.66
CA PRO A 216 -1.34 20.16 4.12
C PRO A 216 -0.10 21.01 4.48
N SER A 217 -0.25 22.32 4.68
CA SER A 217 0.83 23.21 5.08
C SER A 217 1.31 23.01 6.52
N SER A 218 0.56 22.26 7.34
CA SER A 218 1.00 21.84 8.68
C SER A 218 2.05 20.73 8.64
N ALA A 219 2.25 20.07 7.49
CA ALA A 219 3.27 19.06 7.32
C ALA A 219 4.67 19.69 7.29
N ILE A 220 5.62 19.05 7.98
CA ILE A 220 7.02 19.45 7.97
C ILE A 220 7.90 18.32 7.46
N SER A 221 9.04 18.66 6.83
CA SER A 221 10.01 17.66 6.38
C SER A 221 10.53 16.85 7.55
N TYR A 222 10.57 15.52 7.39
CA TYR A 222 11.10 14.64 8.41
C TYR A 222 12.62 14.83 8.54
N ASN A 223 13.04 15.22 9.73
CA ASN A 223 14.44 15.33 10.13
C ASN A 223 14.67 14.42 11.33
N SER A 224 15.33 13.28 11.13
CA SER A 224 15.60 12.30 12.18
C SER A 224 16.42 12.83 13.36
N SER A 225 17.14 13.93 13.16
CA SER A 225 17.95 14.58 14.20
C SER A 225 17.15 15.60 15.03
N ALA A 226 15.91 15.93 14.64
CA ALA A 226 15.07 16.82 15.43
C ALA A 226 14.64 16.15 16.74
N SER A 227 14.58 16.91 17.83
CA SER A 227 14.25 16.39 19.16
C SER A 227 12.85 15.79 19.25
N ASP A 228 11.93 16.29 18.43
CA ASP A 228 10.53 15.87 18.35
C ASP A 228 10.25 14.98 17.13
N ALA A 229 11.30 14.52 16.44
CA ALA A 229 11.16 13.59 15.32
C ALA A 229 10.53 12.28 15.82
N PRO A 230 9.50 11.76 15.14
CA PRO A 230 8.98 10.45 15.46
C PRO A 230 10.08 9.39 15.31
N LYS A 231 10.08 8.42 16.23
CA LYS A 231 11.07 7.35 16.33
C LYS A 231 10.44 5.98 16.11
N PRO A 232 11.21 4.96 15.69
CA PRO A 232 10.66 3.63 15.41
C PRO A 232 10.07 2.97 16.66
N GLU A 233 10.64 3.17 17.85
CA GLU A 233 10.10 2.67 19.12
C GLU A 233 8.78 3.33 19.55
N GLN A 234 8.41 4.47 18.94
CA GLN A 234 7.16 5.17 19.19
C GLN A 234 6.02 4.68 18.29
N VAL A 235 6.27 3.76 17.36
CA VAL A 235 5.27 3.32 16.38
C VAL A 235 4.20 2.47 17.05
N VAL A 236 2.96 2.91 16.91
CA VAL A 236 1.78 2.17 17.38
C VAL A 236 1.11 1.38 16.26
N GLN A 237 1.34 1.77 15.00
CA GLN A 237 0.80 1.07 13.83
C GLN A 237 1.57 1.46 12.55
N TYR A 238 2.01 0.48 11.78
CA TYR A 238 2.41 0.67 10.37
C TYR A 238 1.24 0.42 9.42
N PHE A 239 1.26 1.12 8.29
CA PHE A 239 0.31 0.90 7.20
C PHE A 239 1.02 0.80 5.87
N ARG A 240 0.31 0.22 4.90
CA ARG A 240 0.69 0.16 3.48
C ARG A 240 2.11 -0.39 3.33
N ALA A 241 2.39 -1.53 3.97
CA ALA A 241 3.71 -2.20 3.97
C ALA A 241 4.86 -1.33 4.51
N SER A 242 4.68 -0.74 5.70
CA SER A 242 5.65 0.15 6.38
C SER A 242 6.06 1.40 5.58
N THR A 243 5.15 1.92 4.75
CA THR A 243 5.34 3.18 4.01
C THR A 243 4.62 4.36 4.68
N VAL A 244 3.78 4.07 5.67
CA VAL A 244 3.15 5.04 6.57
C VAL A 244 3.29 4.50 7.99
N SER A 245 3.57 5.38 8.94
CA SER A 245 3.51 5.04 10.37
C SER A 245 2.64 6.03 11.12
N LEU A 246 1.98 5.51 12.15
CA LEU A 246 1.37 6.27 13.23
C LEU A 246 2.22 6.03 14.49
N THR A 247 2.69 7.12 15.09
CA THR A 247 3.50 7.09 16.31
C THR A 247 2.79 7.82 17.44
N LEU A 248 3.16 7.49 18.67
CA LEU A 248 2.71 8.14 19.89
C LEU A 248 3.92 8.73 20.62
N ASP A 249 3.93 10.05 20.81
CA ASP A 249 5.00 10.72 21.53
C ASP A 249 5.06 10.21 22.99
N GLY A 250 6.27 9.89 23.45
CA GLY A 250 6.50 9.32 24.78
C GLY A 250 6.31 7.80 24.89
N TYR A 251 5.78 7.13 23.86
CA TYR A 251 5.79 5.66 23.82
C TYR A 251 7.20 5.14 23.55
N ASN A 252 7.58 4.06 24.22
CA ASN A 252 8.90 3.46 24.06
C ASN A 252 8.78 1.94 24.03
N ASN A 253 8.71 1.39 22.82
CA ASN A 253 8.70 -0.05 22.57
C ASN A 253 10.12 -0.56 22.30
N THR A 254 10.85 -0.95 23.35
CA THR A 254 12.22 -1.45 23.21
C THR A 254 12.32 -2.76 22.43
N ALA A 255 11.21 -3.50 22.28
CA ALA A 255 11.16 -4.74 21.50
C ALA A 255 11.61 -4.55 20.04
N VAL A 256 11.53 -3.32 19.53
CA VAL A 256 12.03 -2.92 18.21
C VAL A 256 13.56 -3.12 18.09
N PHE A 257 14.32 -3.04 19.19
CA PHE A 257 15.77 -3.22 19.19
C PHE A 257 16.21 -4.64 19.56
N ASP A 258 15.29 -5.45 20.09
CA ASP A 258 15.55 -6.83 20.52
C ASP A 258 15.51 -7.83 19.36
N SER A 259 15.65 -9.12 19.65
CA SER A 259 15.48 -10.19 18.68
C SER A 259 14.10 -10.17 18.01
N GLU A 260 14.02 -10.69 16.79
CA GLU A 260 12.75 -10.92 16.12
C GLU A 260 11.87 -11.87 16.94
N GLY A 261 10.57 -11.56 17.02
CA GLY A 261 9.60 -12.32 17.83
C GLY A 261 9.45 -11.83 19.27
N THR A 262 10.27 -10.89 19.74
CA THR A 262 10.04 -10.21 21.03
C THR A 262 8.70 -9.49 21.00
N ALA A 263 7.88 -9.71 22.03
CA ALA A 263 6.55 -9.11 22.15
C ALA A 263 6.65 -7.59 22.36
N ASP A 264 5.75 -6.84 21.71
CA ASP A 264 5.69 -5.39 21.86
C ASP A 264 5.29 -4.99 23.28
N ILE A 265 5.90 -3.91 23.78
CA ILE A 265 5.52 -3.30 25.05
C ILE A 265 4.07 -2.77 24.95
N PRO A 266 3.19 -3.02 25.93
CA PRO A 266 1.83 -2.48 25.93
C PRO A 266 1.81 -0.95 25.82
N LEU A 267 0.72 -0.40 25.26
CA LEU A 267 0.56 1.05 25.24
C LEU A 267 0.43 1.59 26.67
N PRO A 268 0.96 2.79 26.96
CA PRO A 268 0.86 3.38 28.29
C PRO A 268 -0.60 3.68 28.65
N SER A 269 -0.92 3.54 29.94
CA SER A 269 -2.21 3.98 30.48
C SER A 269 -2.31 5.50 30.44
N GLY A 270 -3.51 6.04 30.13
CA GLY A 270 -3.74 7.49 30.09
C GLY A 270 -3.57 8.14 28.71
N ILE A 271 -3.46 7.33 27.65
CA ILE A 271 -3.52 7.83 26.28
C ILE A 271 -4.98 8.00 25.83
N ASP A 272 -5.20 8.89 24.87
CA ASP A 272 -6.51 8.99 24.21
C ASP A 272 -6.69 7.84 23.21
N THR A 273 -7.30 6.75 23.68
CA THR A 273 -7.61 5.60 22.84
C THR A 273 -8.67 5.92 21.78
N THR A 274 -9.52 6.92 22.02
CA THR A 274 -10.58 7.33 21.08
C THR A 274 -9.95 8.03 19.87
N LEU A 275 -9.02 8.96 20.11
CA LEU A 275 -8.26 9.59 19.04
C LEU A 275 -7.40 8.57 18.29
N LEU A 276 -6.72 7.67 19.02
CA LEU A 276 -5.93 6.60 18.41
C LEU A 276 -6.78 5.73 17.47
N GLU A 277 -7.97 5.30 17.91
CA GLU A 277 -8.87 4.49 17.09
C GLU A 277 -9.39 5.27 15.87
N CYS A 278 -9.75 6.55 16.05
CA CYS A 278 -10.18 7.42 14.96
C CYS A 278 -9.08 7.57 13.90
N MET A 279 -7.85 7.88 14.31
CA MET A 279 -6.71 8.02 13.40
C MET A 279 -6.37 6.69 12.72
N ASN A 280 -6.30 5.59 13.47
CA ASN A 280 -5.96 4.27 12.93
C ASN A 280 -6.98 3.83 11.87
N SER A 281 -8.26 3.95 12.19
CA SER A 281 -9.36 3.65 11.27
C SER A 281 -9.30 4.55 10.03
N THR A 282 -9.17 5.87 10.23
CA THR A 282 -9.11 6.85 9.14
C THR A 282 -7.94 6.59 8.20
N ILE A 283 -6.73 6.40 8.72
CA ILE A 283 -5.55 6.11 7.89
C ILE A 283 -5.75 4.81 7.10
N GLY A 284 -6.27 3.76 7.74
CA GLY A 284 -6.53 2.48 7.08
C GLY A 284 -7.47 2.60 5.87
N VAL A 285 -8.57 3.34 6.02
CA VAL A 285 -9.56 3.51 4.94
C VAL A 285 -9.21 4.63 3.97
N ALA A 286 -8.43 5.62 4.37
CA ALA A 286 -8.20 6.84 3.59
C ALA A 286 -6.83 6.90 2.91
N VAL A 287 -5.79 6.18 3.38
CA VAL A 287 -4.43 6.27 2.80
C VAL A 287 -4.47 6.17 1.27
N PRO A 288 -3.81 7.08 0.52
CA PRO A 288 -3.86 7.05 -0.93
C PRO A 288 -3.25 5.78 -1.50
N LEU A 289 -3.96 5.13 -2.42
CA LEU A 289 -3.50 3.95 -3.14
C LEU A 289 -3.51 4.20 -4.65
N VAL A 290 -2.58 3.57 -5.36
CA VAL A 290 -2.52 3.64 -6.84
C VAL A 290 -3.78 3.05 -7.44
N ASP A 291 -4.40 3.78 -8.37
CA ASP A 291 -5.61 3.35 -9.05
C ASP A 291 -5.32 2.24 -10.06
N ALA A 292 -6.17 1.21 -10.09
CA ALA A 292 -6.03 0.09 -11.03
C ALA A 292 -5.99 0.55 -12.51
N GLY A 293 -6.76 1.59 -12.87
CA GLY A 293 -6.81 2.16 -14.22
C GLY A 293 -5.53 2.90 -14.65
N SER A 294 -4.68 3.29 -13.70
CA SER A 294 -3.43 4.02 -13.94
C SER A 294 -2.26 3.11 -14.32
N ILE A 295 -2.41 1.78 -14.20
CA ILE A 295 -1.36 0.81 -14.55
C ILE A 295 -1.41 0.53 -16.06
N ARG A 296 -1.03 1.53 -16.84
CA ARG A 296 -0.75 1.39 -18.28
C ARG A 296 0.75 1.46 -18.48
N TRP A 297 1.34 0.41 -19.06
CA TRP A 297 2.72 0.49 -19.51
C TRP A 297 2.77 1.51 -20.64
N GLY A 298 3.66 2.50 -20.54
CA GLY A 298 4.05 3.28 -21.69
C GLY A 298 4.57 2.31 -22.74
N THR A 299 3.89 2.22 -23.89
CA THR A 299 4.48 1.59 -25.06
C THR A 299 5.84 2.26 -25.29
N PRO A 300 6.95 1.52 -25.45
CA PRO A 300 8.22 2.14 -25.81
C PRO A 300 7.95 3.03 -27.03
N SER A 301 8.37 4.29 -27.00
CA SER A 301 7.99 5.23 -28.04
C SER A 301 8.59 4.77 -29.37
N TYR A 302 7.78 4.06 -30.17
CA TYR A 302 8.14 3.67 -31.54
C TYR A 302 8.46 4.89 -32.41
N GLY A 303 8.09 6.11 -31.97
CA GLY A 303 8.46 7.38 -32.61
C GLY A 303 9.97 7.65 -32.65
N VAL A 304 10.75 7.20 -31.65
CA VAL A 304 12.21 7.37 -31.66
C VAL A 304 12.87 6.36 -32.60
N ILE A 305 12.34 5.13 -32.68
CA ILE A 305 12.79 4.13 -33.65
C ILE A 305 12.46 4.60 -35.08
N GLY A 306 11.29 5.21 -35.29
CA GLY A 306 10.92 5.82 -36.57
C GLY A 306 11.84 6.98 -36.97
N LEU A 307 12.20 7.87 -36.04
CA LEU A 307 13.13 8.97 -36.32
C LEU A 307 14.55 8.48 -36.63
N VAL A 308 15.06 7.49 -35.89
CA VAL A 308 16.38 6.88 -36.17
C VAL A 308 16.39 6.20 -37.54
N TRP A 309 15.29 5.53 -37.92
CA TRP A 309 15.18 4.90 -39.23
C TRP A 309 15.13 5.93 -40.36
N ILE A 310 14.40 7.03 -40.18
CA ILE A 310 14.35 8.14 -41.14
C ILE A 310 15.74 8.78 -41.30
N VAL A 311 16.44 9.06 -40.20
CA VAL A 311 17.80 9.64 -40.25
C VAL A 311 18.79 8.69 -40.93
N MET A 312 18.74 7.38 -40.62
CA MET A 312 19.57 6.38 -41.32
C MET A 312 19.23 6.25 -42.81
N PHE A 313 17.97 6.43 -43.19
CA PHE A 313 17.56 6.42 -44.60
C PHE A 313 18.13 7.63 -45.34
N PHE A 314 18.06 8.83 -44.75
CA PHE A 314 18.62 10.05 -45.34
C PHE A 314 20.16 10.03 -45.42
N MET A 315 20.85 9.38 -44.48
CA MET A 315 22.32 9.27 -44.49
C MET A 315 22.85 8.25 -45.52
N ASN A 316 22.02 7.33 -46.03
CA ASN A 316 22.42 6.35 -47.06
C ASN A 316 22.06 6.80 -48.50
N LEU A 317 21.44 7.98 -48.65
CA LEU A 317 21.01 8.56 -49.92
C LEU A 317 21.91 9.73 -50.38
N SER A 318 23.03 9.98 -49.68
CA SER A 318 24.10 10.92 -50.04
C SER A 318 25.38 10.16 -50.31
#